data_AF-A0A757YYJ7-F1
#
_entry.id   AF-A0A757YYJ7-F1
#
_cell.length_a   1.000
_cell.length_b   1.000
_cell.length_c   1.000
_cell.angle_alpha   90.00
_cell.angle_beta   90.00
_cell.angle_gamma   90.00
#
_symmetry.space_group_name_H-M   'P 1'
#
loop_
_entity.id
_entity.type
_entity.pdbx_description
1 polymer ?
#
loop_
_entity_poly.entity_id
_entity_poly.type
_entity_poly.pdbx_seq_one_letter_code
_entity_poly.pdbx_strand_id
1 'polypeptide(L)'
;MTQTAVIPDYLKPAMERLETARSAHLANASRMDETTTVISQVQTQKNELEQENGNDSGAWRAAFRAGGAVITDELKQRHLAHVARRELAQECDS
;
A
#
# COMPACT_ATOMS: atom_id res chain seq x y z
N MET A 1 37.03 -5.06 -36.38
CA MET A 1 35.89 -4.87 -37.30
C MET A 1 34.67 -5.48 -36.64
N THR A 2 33.67 -4.69 -36.28
CA THR A 2 32.38 -5.19 -35.80
C THR A 2 31.58 -5.66 -37.00
N GLN A 3 31.35 -6.97 -37.11
CA GLN A 3 30.52 -7.54 -38.17
C GLN A 3 29.06 -7.21 -37.86
N THR A 4 28.49 -6.25 -38.60
CA THR A 4 27.05 -6.01 -38.59
C THR A 4 26.38 -7.24 -39.20
N ALA A 5 25.79 -8.09 -38.36
CA ALA A 5 24.99 -9.21 -38.82
C ALA A 5 23.77 -8.65 -39.57
N VAL A 6 23.75 -8.80 -40.91
CA VAL A 6 22.61 -8.42 -41.73
C VAL A 6 21.50 -9.45 -41.46
N ILE A 7 20.42 -8.97 -40.86
CA ILE A 7 19.28 -9.80 -40.52
C ILE A 7 18.55 -10.15 -41.82
N PRO A 8 18.35 -11.44 -42.14
CA PRO A 8 17.60 -11.84 -43.31
C PRO A 8 16.18 -11.28 -43.34
N ASP A 9 15.71 -10.84 -44.50
CA ASP A 9 14.41 -10.17 -44.66
C ASP A 9 13.22 -11.02 -44.16
N TYR A 10 13.30 -12.34 -44.32
CA TYR A 10 12.26 -13.26 -43.86
C TYR A 10 12.14 -13.33 -42.32
N LEU A 11 13.16 -12.88 -41.58
CA LEU A 11 13.15 -12.83 -40.11
C LEU A 11 12.65 -11.50 -39.55
N LYS A 12 12.59 -10.43 -40.37
CA LYS A 12 12.12 -9.10 -39.93
C LYS A 12 10.76 -9.15 -39.23
N PRO A 13 9.73 -9.87 -39.74
CA PRO A 13 8.44 -9.95 -39.05
C PRO A 13 8.52 -10.67 -37.70
N ALA A 14 9.39 -11.68 -37.57
CA ALA A 14 9.59 -12.40 -36.31
C ALA A 14 10.28 -11.52 -35.26
N MET A 15 11.21 -10.67 -35.70
CA MET A 15 11.86 -9.69 -34.83
C MET A 15 10.93 -8.58 -34.36
N GLU A 16 10.08 -8.05 -35.24
CA GLU A 16 9.08 -7.04 -34.85
C GLU A 16 8.10 -7.61 -33.79
N ARG A 17 7.69 -8.88 -33.96
CA ARG A 17 6.87 -9.59 -32.97
C ARG A 17 7.61 -9.77 -31.65
N LEU A 18 8.89 -10.11 -31.70
CA LEU A 18 9.73 -10.24 -30.49
C LEU A 18 9.85 -8.92 -29.74
N GLU A 19 10.15 -7.82 -30.43
CA GLU A 19 10.26 -6.50 -29.79
C GLU A 19 8.92 -6.00 -29.24
N THR A 20 7.82 -6.29 -29.94
CA THR A 20 6.47 -6.01 -29.45
C THR A 20 6.18 -6.79 -28.16
N ALA A 21 6.46 -8.10 -28.17
CA ALA A 21 6.26 -8.96 -27.01
C ALA A 21 7.15 -8.54 -25.83
N ARG A 22 8.40 -8.17 -26.10
CA ARG A 22 9.35 -7.66 -25.11
C ARG A 22 8.84 -6.36 -24.47
N SER A 23 8.39 -5.42 -25.29
CA SER A 23 7.84 -4.14 -24.81
C SER A 23 6.59 -4.35 -23.95
N ALA A 24 5.68 -5.23 -24.38
CA ALA A 24 4.49 -5.57 -23.60
C ALA A 24 4.84 -6.25 -22.27
N HIS A 25 5.83 -7.15 -22.27
CA HIS A 25 6.30 -7.81 -21.06
C HIS A 25 6.92 -6.83 -20.06
N LEU A 26 7.79 -5.92 -20.53
CA LEU A 26 8.40 -4.90 -19.68
C LEU A 26 7.37 -3.95 -19.08
N ALA A 27 6.37 -3.53 -19.87
CA ALA A 27 5.26 -2.72 -19.37
C ALA A 27 4.47 -3.47 -18.28
N ASN A 28 4.25 -4.77 -18.45
CA ASN A 28 3.57 -5.58 -17.43
C ASN A 28 4.41 -5.74 -16.16
N ALA A 29 5.72 -5.97 -16.29
CA ALA A 29 6.64 -6.05 -15.16
C ALA A 29 6.65 -4.74 -14.35
N SER A 30 6.71 -3.57 -15.02
CA SER A 30 6.62 -2.26 -14.36
C SER A 30 5.34 -2.11 -13.54
N ARG A 31 4.19 -2.49 -14.11
CA ARG A 31 2.90 -2.44 -13.40
C ARG A 31 2.85 -3.38 -12.19
N MET A 32 3.51 -4.54 -12.29
CA MET A 32 3.60 -5.48 -11.18
C MET A 32 4.47 -4.93 -10.04
N ASP A 33 5.59 -4.27 -10.38
CA ASP A 33 6.46 -3.61 -9.40
C ASP A 33 5.74 -2.44 -8.71
N GLU A 34 5.00 -1.63 -9.46
CA GLU A 34 4.14 -0.57 -8.92
C GLU A 34 3.08 -1.14 -7.97
N THR A 35 2.39 -2.20 -8.37
CA THR A 35 1.37 -2.86 -7.54
C THR A 35 1.99 -3.41 -6.24
N THR A 36 3.15 -4.06 -6.35
CA THR A 36 3.89 -4.60 -5.19
C THR A 36 4.31 -3.47 -4.24
N THR A 37 4.75 -2.34 -4.77
CA THR A 37 5.11 -1.16 -3.99
C THR A 37 3.91 -0.60 -3.24
N VAL A 38 2.76 -0.45 -3.94
CA VAL A 38 1.51 0.02 -3.31
C VAL A 38 1.06 -0.93 -2.20
N ILE A 39 1.08 -2.25 -2.44
CA ILE A 39 0.75 -3.25 -1.40
C ILE A 39 1.66 -3.11 -0.19
N SER A 40 2.98 -2.98 -0.39
CA SER A 40 3.93 -2.82 0.71
C SER A 40 3.69 -1.53 1.49
N GLN A 41 3.34 -0.43 0.80
CA GLN A 41 3.03 0.84 1.44
C GLN A 41 1.76 0.75 2.27
N VAL A 42 0.69 0.17 1.72
CA VAL A 42 -0.58 -0.04 2.43
C VAL A 42 -0.37 -0.93 3.65
N GLN A 43 0.41 -2.01 3.54
CA GLN A 43 0.73 -2.86 4.68
C GLN A 43 1.49 -2.12 5.78
N THR A 44 2.42 -1.24 5.40
CA THR A 44 3.16 -0.41 6.36
C THR A 44 2.23 0.56 7.08
N GLN A 45 1.38 1.26 6.32
CA GLN A 45 0.39 2.19 6.87
C GLN A 45 -0.60 1.48 7.79
N LYS A 46 -1.04 0.26 7.43
CA LYS A 46 -1.88 -0.57 8.30
C LYS A 46 -1.17 -0.87 9.62
N ASN A 47 0.07 -1.36 9.57
CA ASN A 47 0.82 -1.70 10.79
C ASN A 47 1.01 -0.48 11.70
N GLU A 48 1.28 0.69 11.13
CA GLU A 48 1.38 1.96 11.88
C GLU A 48 0.05 2.31 12.55
N LEU A 49 -1.06 2.26 11.79
CA LEU A 49 -2.40 2.53 12.31
C LEU A 49 -2.79 1.54 13.42
N GLU A 50 -2.48 0.25 13.29
CA GLU A 50 -2.74 -0.75 14.34
C GLU A 50 -1.95 -0.47 15.62
N GLN A 51 -0.67 -0.08 15.51
CA GLN A 51 0.16 0.28 16.67
C GLN A 51 -0.34 1.55 17.35
N GLU A 52 -0.64 2.61 16.59
CA GLU A 52 -1.23 3.85 17.12
C GLU A 52 -2.56 3.56 17.82
N ASN A 53 -3.42 2.78 17.19
CA ASN A 53 -4.73 2.39 17.71
C ASN A 53 -4.61 1.62 19.05
N GLY A 54 -3.65 0.70 19.16
CA GLY A 54 -3.36 -0.03 20.39
C GLY A 54 -2.86 0.88 21.53
N ASN A 55 -1.93 1.79 21.23
CA ASN A 55 -1.34 2.71 22.21
C ASN A 55 -2.37 3.76 22.69
N ASP A 56 -3.14 4.34 21.77
CA ASP A 56 -4.19 5.32 22.08
C ASP A 56 -5.30 4.71 22.93
N SER A 57 -5.67 3.44 22.72
CA SER A 57 -6.70 2.77 23.54
C SER A 57 -6.27 2.61 25.00
N GLY A 58 -4.99 2.31 25.25
CA GLY A 58 -4.42 2.22 26.60
C GLY A 58 -4.42 3.58 27.30
N ALA A 59 -3.93 4.61 26.62
CA ALA A 59 -3.89 5.98 27.14
C ALA A 59 -5.30 6.53 27.42
N TRP A 60 -6.25 6.28 26.53
CA TRP A 60 -7.64 6.70 26.69
C TRP A 60 -8.29 6.06 27.92
N ARG A 61 -8.14 4.73 28.10
CA ARG A 61 -8.70 4.02 29.27
C ARG A 61 -8.05 4.49 30.58
N ALA A 62 -6.76 4.83 30.56
CA ALA A 62 -6.08 5.39 31.72
C ALA A 62 -6.62 6.78 32.08
N ALA A 63 -6.79 7.67 31.10
CA ALA A 63 -7.37 9.00 31.29
C ALA A 63 -8.83 8.93 31.78
N PHE A 64 -9.64 8.03 31.22
CA PHE A 64 -11.01 7.79 31.68
C PHE A 64 -11.07 7.38 33.16
N ARG A 65 -10.22 6.43 33.57
CA ARG A 65 -10.16 5.98 34.96
C ARG A 65 -9.63 7.09 35.89
N ALA A 66 -8.60 7.82 35.47
CA ALA A 66 -8.05 8.94 36.24
C ALA A 66 -9.06 10.08 36.41
N GLY A 67 -9.92 10.31 35.41
CA GLY A 67 -11.03 11.28 35.46
C GLY A 67 -12.26 10.81 36.24
N GLY A 68 -12.16 9.71 37.00
CA GLY A 68 -13.27 9.21 37.82
C GLY A 68 -14.41 8.60 37.01
N ALA A 69 -14.12 8.01 35.85
CA ALA A 69 -15.11 7.45 34.93
C ALA A 69 -16.11 8.47 34.37
N VAL A 70 -15.75 9.76 34.37
CA VAL A 70 -16.51 10.82 33.71
C VAL A 70 -16.02 10.97 32.27
N ILE A 71 -16.97 10.97 31.33
CA ILE A 71 -16.67 11.24 29.92
C ILE A 71 -16.67 12.76 29.72
N THR A 72 -15.47 13.34 29.64
CA THR A 72 -15.31 14.74 29.24
C THR A 72 -15.47 14.89 27.72
N ASP A 73 -15.74 16.10 27.24
CA ASP A 73 -15.87 16.35 25.81
C ASP A 73 -14.56 16.04 25.06
N GLU A 74 -13.40 16.33 25.63
CA GLU A 74 -12.10 15.96 25.06
C GLU A 74 -11.95 14.45 24.94
N LEU A 75 -12.34 13.74 25.99
CA LEU A 75 -12.26 12.28 26.03
C LEU A 75 -13.23 11.66 25.00
N LYS A 76 -14.42 12.24 24.83
CA LYS A 76 -15.40 11.86 23.81
C LYS A 76 -14.88 12.09 22.40
N GLN A 77 -14.33 13.27 22.11
CA GLN A 77 -13.77 13.59 20.78
C GLN A 77 -12.61 12.64 20.44
N ARG A 78 -11.73 12.37 21.40
CA ARG A 78 -10.61 11.45 21.23
C ARG A 78 -11.09 10.02 20.97
N HIS A 79 -12.17 9.60 21.62
CA HIS A 79 -12.79 8.29 21.37
C HIS A 79 -13.42 8.20 19.97
N LEU A 80 -14.13 9.24 19.53
CA LEU A 80 -14.73 9.29 18.19
C LEU A 80 -13.66 9.22 17.09
N ALA A 81 -12.57 9.98 17.25
CA ALA A 81 -11.43 9.93 16.32
C ALA A 81 -10.78 8.53 16.27
N HIS A 82 -10.67 7.87 17.43
CA HIS A 82 -10.14 6.50 17.54
C HIS A 82 -11.04 5.48 16.83
N VAL A 83 -12.36 5.54 17.08
CA VAL A 83 -13.33 4.68 16.40
C VAL A 83 -13.26 4.89 14.88
N ALA A 84 -13.23 6.14 14.41
CA ALA A 84 -13.11 6.43 12.98
C ALA A 84 -11.84 5.81 12.36
N ARG A 85 -10.69 5.92 13.02
CA ARG A 85 -9.43 5.28 12.55
C ARG A 85 -9.53 3.77 12.51
N ARG A 86 -10.17 3.15 13.51
CA ARG A 86 -10.37 1.69 13.56
C ARG A 86 -11.24 1.21 12.41
N GLU A 87 -12.35 1.90 12.15
CA GLU A 87 -13.26 1.55 11.05
C GLU A 87 -12.55 1.75 9.69
N LEU A 88 -11.76 2.83 9.52
CA LEU A 88 -10.97 3.03 8.30
C LEU A 88 -9.90 1.94 8.10
N ALA A 89 -9.23 1.50 9.17
CA ALA A 89 -8.27 0.40 9.08
C ALA A 89 -8.93 -0.93 8.67
N GLN A 90 -10.19 -1.14 9.05
CA GLN A 90 -10.96 -2.32 8.66
C GLN A 90 -11.33 -2.31 7.16
N GLU A 91 -11.55 -1.14 6.58
CA GLU A 91 -11.72 -0.98 5.12
C GLU A 91 -10.41 -1.25 4.36
N CYS A 92 -9.24 -1.05 4.98
CA CYS A 92 -7.96 -1.44 4.38
C CYS A 92 -7.75 -2.97 4.31
N ASP A 93 -8.54 -3.74 5.06
CA ASP A 93 -8.45 -5.21 5.14
C ASP A 93 -9.40 -5.95 4.20
N SER A 94 -10.33 -5.23 3.55
CA SER A 94 -11.34 -5.76 2.64
C SER A 94 -10.88 -5.71 1.18
#